data_AF-A0AA39H3U0-F1
#
_entry.id   AF-A0AA39H3U0-F1
#
_cell.length_a   1.000
_cell.length_b   1.000
_cell.length_c   1.000
_cell.angle_alpha   90.00
_cell.angle_beta   90.00
_cell.angle_gamma   90.00
#
_symmetry.space_group_name_H-M   'P 1'
#
loop_
_entity.id
_entity.type
_entity.pdbx_description
1 polymer ?
#
loop_
_entity_poly.entity_id
_entity_poly.type
_entity_poly.pdbx_seq_one_letter_code
_entity_poly.pdbx_strand_id
1 'polypeptide(L)'
;MSRISSMARFRKTDALANEKMRSKSSSRLYDRHCRINQFVSQLAFDHTGSYDESVGGFMRRQFRTNGSERCLQLNNYGNGHNSHNNKDDAHLYTLQEQMPIKVLNGSPGYINILDALNAWQLVKELKTATGQPAAASFKHVSPTGAAIGLMLNEAERASYMVSDLSIPGKVPSLAAAYARAREQEWTVNTRNMKLLLRLLGADRMAAFGDFIALSDRCDELTAKMISREVSDGVIAPSYDDAAMSILAKKKNGNYTVLKIDPRYLPSDNEVRTIFGLKLKQKRNNSAITPADFLNTVSENKELPKSVVDDLLVASIAIKYTQSSSVCFAHRGQVIGMGAGQQSRIQCARLAGEKAANWYAN
;
A
#
# COMPACT_ATOMS: atom_id res chain seq x y z
N MET A 1 -2.31 -15.59 -37.58
CA MET A 1 -3.79 -15.52 -37.45
C MET A 1 -4.53 -16.80 -37.89
N SER A 2 -4.02 -17.66 -38.79
CA SER A 2 -4.77 -18.84 -39.26
C SER A 2 -4.95 -19.98 -38.22
N ARG A 3 -4.00 -20.19 -37.29
CA ARG A 3 -4.11 -21.21 -36.22
C ARG A 3 -5.00 -20.81 -35.03
N ILE A 4 -5.07 -19.52 -34.72
CA ILE A 4 -6.00 -18.99 -33.71
C ILE A 4 -7.44 -19.07 -34.26
N SER A 5 -7.61 -18.80 -35.56
CA SER A 5 -8.88 -18.98 -36.28
C SER A 5 -9.33 -20.44 -36.30
N SER A 6 -8.40 -21.42 -36.42
CA SER A 6 -8.78 -22.84 -36.29
C SER A 6 -9.24 -23.18 -34.88
N MET A 7 -8.62 -22.64 -33.81
CA MET A 7 -9.05 -22.91 -32.42
C MET A 7 -10.43 -22.29 -32.08
N ALA A 8 -10.76 -21.14 -32.67
CA ALA A 8 -12.04 -20.46 -32.48
C ALA A 8 -13.18 -20.99 -33.38
N ARG A 9 -12.88 -21.67 -34.49
CA ARG A 9 -13.87 -22.16 -35.47
C ARG A 9 -14.67 -23.40 -35.04
N PHE A 10 -14.32 -24.06 -33.94
CA PHE A 10 -14.89 -25.36 -33.60
C PHE A 10 -16.16 -25.29 -32.72
N ARG A 11 -17.22 -24.65 -33.25
CA ARG A 11 -18.63 -25.00 -33.00
C ARG A 11 -19.61 -24.04 -33.71
N LYS A 12 -20.16 -24.48 -34.86
CA LYS A 12 -21.57 -24.21 -35.22
C LYS A 12 -22.08 -24.92 -36.49
N THR A 13 -21.28 -25.69 -37.23
CA THR A 13 -21.75 -26.25 -38.51
C THR A 13 -22.63 -27.50 -38.41
N ASP A 14 -22.59 -28.26 -37.30
CA ASP A 14 -23.38 -29.50 -37.18
C ASP A 14 -24.63 -29.38 -36.28
N ALA A 15 -24.88 -28.20 -35.69
CA ALA A 15 -25.93 -28.03 -34.69
C ALA A 15 -27.33 -27.74 -35.29
N LEU A 16 -27.44 -27.34 -36.56
CA LEU A 16 -28.71 -26.95 -37.17
C LEU A 16 -29.34 -28.02 -38.08
N ALA A 17 -28.67 -29.16 -38.31
CA ALA A 17 -29.13 -30.09 -39.33
C ALA A 17 -30.04 -31.23 -38.86
N ASN A 18 -30.20 -31.53 -37.56
CA ASN A 18 -31.07 -32.64 -37.15
C ASN A 18 -31.44 -32.64 -35.65
N GLU A 19 -32.34 -31.75 -35.23
CA GLU A 19 -32.95 -31.81 -33.88
C GLU A 19 -34.01 -32.93 -33.74
N LYS A 20 -34.57 -33.44 -34.85
CA LYS A 20 -35.68 -34.41 -34.83
C LYS A 20 -35.30 -35.90 -34.76
N MET A 21 -34.00 -36.25 -34.78
CA MET A 21 -33.54 -37.65 -34.78
C MET A 21 -32.37 -37.92 -33.81
N ARG A 22 -32.53 -37.66 -32.50
CA ARG A 22 -31.53 -38.08 -31.50
C ARG A 22 -32.12 -39.02 -30.46
N SER A 23 -31.59 -40.25 -30.41
CA SER A 23 -31.85 -41.19 -29.32
C SER A 23 -31.11 -40.73 -28.05
N LYS A 24 -31.60 -41.10 -26.86
CA LYS A 24 -31.00 -40.72 -25.57
C LYS A 24 -29.53 -41.18 -25.39
N SER A 25 -29.07 -42.17 -26.17
CA SER A 25 -27.69 -42.65 -26.14
C SER A 25 -26.76 -41.86 -27.08
N SER A 26 -27.24 -41.46 -28.25
CA SER A 26 -26.47 -40.64 -29.20
C SER A 26 -26.31 -39.20 -28.72
N SER A 27 -27.29 -38.67 -27.96
CA SER A 27 -27.16 -37.36 -27.31
C SER A 27 -26.05 -37.32 -26.25
N ARG A 28 -25.92 -38.36 -25.41
CA ARG A 28 -24.84 -38.44 -24.39
C ARG A 28 -23.43 -38.50 -24.97
N LEU A 29 -23.24 -39.22 -26.08
CA LEU A 29 -21.95 -39.29 -26.78
C LEU A 29 -21.58 -37.95 -27.41
N TYR A 30 -22.56 -37.27 -28.02
CA TYR A 30 -22.39 -35.93 -28.57
C TYR A 30 -22.03 -34.90 -27.49
N ASP A 31 -22.73 -34.92 -26.36
CA ASP A 31 -22.46 -34.02 -25.23
C ASP A 31 -21.06 -34.25 -24.64
N ARG A 32 -20.61 -35.51 -24.56
CA ARG A 32 -19.25 -35.86 -24.11
C ARG A 32 -18.19 -35.34 -25.08
N HIS A 33 -18.36 -35.55 -26.38
CA HIS A 33 -17.44 -35.04 -27.41
C HIS A 33 -17.36 -33.51 -27.37
N CYS A 34 -18.53 -32.86 -27.25
CA CYS A 34 -18.63 -31.43 -27.03
C CYS A 34 -17.80 -30.97 -25.82
N ARG A 35 -17.99 -31.54 -24.64
CA ARG A 35 -17.26 -31.15 -23.43
C ARG A 35 -15.75 -31.35 -23.55
N ILE A 36 -15.31 -32.46 -24.16
CA ILE A 36 -13.88 -32.71 -24.42
C ILE A 36 -13.30 -31.62 -25.32
N ASN A 37 -13.99 -31.26 -26.40
CA ASN A 37 -13.50 -30.23 -27.31
C ASN A 37 -13.41 -28.85 -26.63
N GLN A 38 -14.38 -28.48 -25.78
CA GLN A 38 -14.32 -27.24 -25.02
C GLN A 38 -13.11 -27.20 -24.07
N PHE A 39 -12.83 -28.31 -23.39
CA PHE A 39 -11.68 -28.43 -22.50
C PHE A 39 -10.34 -28.32 -23.25
N VAL A 40 -10.20 -29.02 -24.38
CA VAL A 40 -8.99 -28.95 -25.22
C VAL A 40 -8.79 -27.53 -25.78
N SER A 41 -9.86 -26.87 -26.22
CA SER A 41 -9.80 -25.47 -26.66
C SER A 41 -9.33 -24.55 -25.54
N GLN A 42 -9.83 -24.72 -24.31
CA GLN A 42 -9.41 -23.92 -23.16
C GLN A 42 -7.90 -24.08 -22.89
N LEU A 43 -7.40 -25.32 -22.82
CA LEU A 43 -5.98 -25.59 -22.60
C LEU A 43 -5.09 -24.98 -23.70
N ALA A 44 -5.55 -24.99 -24.96
CA ALA A 44 -4.81 -24.39 -26.06
C ALA A 44 -4.71 -22.86 -25.93
N PHE A 45 -5.79 -22.18 -25.50
CA PHE A 45 -5.77 -20.75 -25.23
C PHE A 45 -4.93 -20.40 -23.99
N ASP A 46 -5.00 -21.21 -22.93
CA ASP A 46 -4.16 -21.02 -21.74
C ASP A 46 -2.67 -21.18 -22.07
N HIS A 47 -2.31 -22.18 -22.90
CA HIS A 47 -0.95 -22.40 -23.36
C HIS A 47 -0.42 -21.23 -24.19
N THR A 48 -1.20 -20.74 -25.16
CA THR A 48 -0.80 -19.58 -25.98
C THR A 48 -0.71 -18.30 -25.16
N GLY A 49 -1.62 -18.08 -24.21
CA GLY A 49 -1.54 -16.96 -23.27
C GLY A 49 -0.29 -17.01 -22.37
N SER A 50 0.07 -18.19 -21.86
CA SER A 50 1.30 -18.38 -21.08
C SER A 50 2.56 -18.17 -21.91
N TYR A 51 2.54 -18.58 -23.18
CA TYR A 51 3.66 -18.37 -24.11
C TYR A 51 3.88 -16.87 -24.36
N ASP A 52 2.82 -16.14 -24.70
CA ASP A 52 2.89 -14.69 -24.96
C ASP A 52 3.31 -13.91 -23.71
N GLU A 53 2.87 -14.31 -22.51
CA GLU A 53 3.34 -13.70 -21.27
C GLU A 53 4.84 -13.94 -21.03
N SER A 54 5.35 -15.11 -21.39
CA SER A 54 6.78 -15.44 -21.27
C SER A 54 7.63 -14.57 -22.22
N VAL A 55 7.18 -14.42 -23.47
CA VAL A 55 7.78 -13.52 -24.46
C VAL A 55 7.71 -12.07 -23.98
N GLY A 56 6.52 -11.61 -23.55
CA GLY A 56 6.31 -10.26 -23.04
C GLY A 56 7.18 -9.95 -21.83
N GLY A 57 7.31 -10.90 -20.91
CA GLY A 57 8.19 -10.81 -19.74
C GLY A 57 9.66 -10.65 -20.13
N PHE A 58 10.15 -11.44 -21.09
CA PHE A 58 11.50 -11.31 -21.64
C PHE A 58 11.72 -9.93 -22.28
N MET A 59 10.79 -9.49 -23.14
CA MET A 59 10.87 -8.20 -23.82
C MET A 59 10.93 -7.04 -22.82
N ARG A 60 10.10 -7.06 -21.77
CA ARG A 60 10.09 -6.03 -20.71
C ARG A 60 11.40 -5.93 -19.94
N ARG A 61 12.14 -7.04 -19.78
CA ARG A 61 13.45 -7.05 -19.10
C ARG A 61 14.59 -6.60 -20.01
N GLN A 62 14.58 -7.03 -21.27
CA GLN A 62 15.64 -6.71 -22.24
C GLN A 62 15.57 -5.27 -22.74
N PHE A 63 14.36 -4.82 -23.10
CA PHE A 63 14.18 -3.53 -23.74
C PHE A 63 13.76 -2.48 -22.71
N ARG A 64 14.77 -1.79 -22.15
CA ARG A 64 14.58 -0.53 -21.45
C ARG A 64 14.57 0.60 -22.48
N THR A 65 13.40 0.98 -22.96
CA THR A 65 13.26 2.12 -23.87
C THR A 65 13.58 3.41 -23.12
N ASN A 66 14.39 4.28 -23.72
CA ASN A 66 14.80 5.60 -23.21
C ASN A 66 13.63 6.33 -22.50
N GLY A 67 13.62 6.27 -21.16
CA GLY A 67 12.67 7.00 -20.32
C GLY A 67 11.30 6.34 -20.05
N SER A 68 11.03 5.14 -20.57
CA SER A 68 9.78 4.39 -20.32
C SER A 68 10.07 3.01 -19.74
N GLU A 69 10.69 2.98 -18.56
CA GLU A 69 10.87 1.74 -17.81
C GLU A 69 9.50 1.16 -17.42
N ARG A 70 9.07 0.10 -18.09
CA ARG A 70 7.84 -0.67 -17.77
C ARG A 70 8.11 -1.84 -16.81
N CYS A 71 9.36 -1.97 -16.38
CA CYS A 71 9.86 -2.99 -15.48
C CYS A 71 10.94 -2.37 -14.58
N LEU A 72 10.78 -2.50 -13.28
CA LEU A 72 11.73 -2.06 -12.26
C LEU A 72 12.32 -3.30 -11.59
N GLN A 73 13.64 -3.41 -11.61
CA GLN A 73 14.35 -4.42 -10.82
C GLN A 73 14.22 -4.08 -9.34
N LEU A 74 13.92 -5.08 -8.52
CA LEU A 74 13.81 -4.92 -7.07
C LEU A 74 14.96 -5.64 -6.37
N ASN A 75 15.48 -5.03 -5.31
CA ASN A 75 16.48 -5.68 -4.46
C ASN A 75 15.83 -6.82 -3.65
N ASN A 76 16.46 -8.00 -3.66
CA ASN A 76 16.06 -9.12 -2.80
C ASN A 76 16.57 -8.96 -1.37
N TYR A 77 15.83 -9.57 -0.42
CA TYR A 77 16.01 -9.57 1.03
C TYR A 77 17.46 -9.34 1.53
N GLY A 78 17.71 -8.19 2.14
CA GLY A 78 18.74 -8.03 3.15
C GLY A 78 18.11 -8.11 4.54
N ASN A 79 17.77 -9.32 5.01
CA ASN A 79 17.75 -9.77 6.41
C ASN A 79 17.00 -11.10 6.59
N GLY A 80 17.76 -12.16 6.91
CA GLY A 80 17.34 -13.26 7.79
C GLY A 80 16.56 -14.44 7.21
N HIS A 81 15.37 -14.24 6.64
CA HIS A 81 14.43 -15.37 6.43
C HIS A 81 14.24 -15.82 4.97
N ASN A 82 14.77 -15.08 3.98
CA ASN A 82 14.61 -15.39 2.54
C ASN A 82 15.90 -15.11 1.73
N SER A 83 17.08 -15.34 2.31
CA SER A 83 18.37 -15.15 1.61
C SER A 83 18.66 -16.20 0.52
N HIS A 84 17.75 -17.13 0.27
CA HIS A 84 17.93 -18.25 -0.67
C HIS A 84 17.32 -18.03 -2.06
N ASN A 85 16.57 -16.96 -2.29
CA ASN A 85 16.08 -16.65 -3.63
C ASN A 85 17.15 -15.88 -4.40
N ASN A 86 17.59 -16.46 -5.54
CA ASN A 86 18.58 -15.88 -6.44
C ASN A 86 18.36 -14.38 -6.63
N LYS A 87 19.46 -13.61 -6.62
CA LYS A 87 19.49 -12.14 -6.59
C LYS A 87 18.80 -11.46 -7.79
N ASP A 88 18.35 -12.22 -8.78
CA ASP A 88 17.99 -11.72 -10.11
C ASP A 88 16.49 -11.73 -10.45
N ASP A 89 15.59 -12.25 -9.59
CA ASP A 89 14.22 -12.58 -10.04
C ASP A 89 13.07 -11.65 -9.59
N ALA A 90 13.29 -10.69 -8.68
CA ALA A 90 12.21 -9.82 -8.20
C ALA A 90 12.05 -8.55 -9.06
N HIS A 91 10.87 -8.38 -9.65
CA HIS A 91 10.57 -7.26 -10.54
C HIS A 91 9.17 -6.71 -10.28
N LEU A 92 9.02 -5.39 -10.36
CA LEU A 92 7.72 -4.72 -10.52
C LEU A 92 7.54 -4.36 -11.99
N TYR A 93 6.45 -4.77 -12.63
CA TYR A 93 6.18 -4.44 -14.03
C TYR A 93 4.75 -3.94 -14.23
N THR A 94 4.53 -3.24 -15.34
CA THR A 94 3.20 -2.82 -15.79
C THR A 94 2.91 -3.30 -17.21
N LEU A 95 1.63 -3.62 -17.47
CA LEU A 95 1.13 -3.87 -18.82
C LEU A 95 0.67 -2.56 -19.51
N GLN A 96 0.58 -1.44 -18.79
CA GLN A 96 0.34 -0.12 -19.38
C GLN A 96 1.60 0.40 -20.07
N GLU A 97 1.46 1.46 -20.88
CA GLU A 97 2.57 2.06 -21.64
C GLU A 97 3.66 2.65 -20.74
N GLN A 98 3.28 3.20 -19.59
CA GLN A 98 4.20 3.85 -18.66
C GLN A 98 4.02 3.30 -17.24
N MET A 99 5.14 3.13 -16.52
CA MET A 99 5.11 2.82 -15.10
C MET A 99 4.65 4.05 -14.31
N PRO A 100 3.64 3.93 -13.43
CA PRO A 100 3.17 5.05 -12.62
C PRO A 100 4.17 5.46 -11.53
N ILE A 101 5.20 4.63 -11.27
CA ILE A 101 6.24 4.84 -10.26
C ILE A 101 7.59 5.03 -10.95
N LYS A 102 8.35 6.02 -10.48
CA LYS A 102 9.74 6.27 -10.88
C LYS A 102 10.65 6.24 -9.66
N VAL A 103 11.79 5.58 -9.77
CA VAL A 103 12.83 5.61 -8.74
C VAL A 103 13.68 6.86 -8.97
N LEU A 104 13.69 7.78 -8.02
CA LEU A 104 14.48 9.02 -8.08
C LEU A 104 15.83 8.87 -7.39
N ASN A 105 15.93 8.00 -6.39
CA ASN A 105 17.16 7.70 -5.67
C ASN A 105 17.09 6.31 -5.03
N GLY A 106 18.23 5.66 -4.82
CA GLY A 106 18.33 4.32 -4.24
C GLY A 106 17.72 3.22 -5.12
N SER A 107 17.50 2.06 -4.51
CA SER A 107 16.96 0.88 -5.20
C SER A 107 15.94 0.17 -4.30
N PRO A 108 14.63 0.21 -4.63
CA PRO A 108 13.60 -0.37 -3.77
C PRO A 108 13.69 -1.90 -3.73
N GLY A 109 13.47 -2.48 -2.55
CA GLY A 109 13.25 -3.92 -2.40
C GLY A 109 11.79 -4.32 -2.62
N TYR A 110 11.52 -5.63 -2.67
CA TYR A 110 10.16 -6.16 -2.84
C TYR A 110 9.19 -5.68 -1.75
N ILE A 111 9.60 -5.77 -0.49
CA ILE A 111 8.78 -5.32 0.65
C ILE A 111 8.57 -3.80 0.60
N ASN A 112 9.59 -3.04 0.19
CA ASN A 112 9.45 -1.59 0.05
C ASN A 112 8.35 -1.21 -0.94
N ILE A 113 8.21 -1.94 -2.06
CA ILE A 113 7.12 -1.72 -3.01
C ILE A 113 5.76 -2.07 -2.40
N LEU A 114 5.66 -3.16 -1.63
CA LEU A 114 4.42 -3.51 -0.94
C LEU A 114 3.99 -2.42 0.06
N ASP A 115 4.93 -1.94 0.87
CA ASP A 115 4.69 -0.85 1.81
C ASP A 115 4.31 0.43 1.06
N ALA A 116 5.10 0.84 0.06
CA ALA A 116 4.88 2.06 -0.71
C ALA A 116 3.51 2.11 -1.40
N LEU A 117 3.09 1.02 -2.03
CA LEU A 117 1.82 0.96 -2.76
C LEU A 117 0.60 1.00 -1.85
N ASN A 118 0.66 0.37 -0.67
CA ASN A 118 -0.43 0.44 0.30
C ASN A 118 -0.45 1.81 1.00
N ALA A 119 0.72 2.31 1.40
CA ALA A 119 0.87 3.61 2.03
C ALA A 119 0.41 4.77 1.14
N TRP A 120 0.75 4.73 -0.16
CA TRP A 120 0.30 5.71 -1.13
C TRP A 120 -1.22 5.76 -1.25
N GLN A 121 -1.86 4.60 -1.34
CA GLN A 121 -3.33 4.55 -1.44
C GLN A 121 -3.98 5.12 -0.18
N LEU A 122 -3.46 4.79 1.00
CA LEU A 122 -3.92 5.35 2.27
C LEU A 122 -3.88 6.89 2.25
N VAL A 123 -2.72 7.50 1.98
CA VAL A 123 -2.59 8.96 2.02
C VAL A 123 -3.37 9.67 0.90
N LYS A 124 -3.51 9.03 -0.27
CA LYS A 124 -4.36 9.52 -1.36
C LYS A 124 -5.83 9.56 -0.96
N GLU A 125 -6.32 8.52 -0.28
CA GLU A 125 -7.70 8.46 0.20
C GLU A 125 -7.94 9.43 1.37
N LEU A 126 -7.01 9.55 2.32
CA LEU A 126 -7.11 10.57 3.39
C LEU A 126 -7.19 11.98 2.83
N LYS A 127 -6.31 12.31 1.87
CA LYS A 127 -6.30 13.62 1.21
C LYS A 127 -7.64 13.88 0.50
N THR A 128 -8.18 12.87 -0.18
CA THR A 128 -9.45 12.98 -0.90
C THR A 128 -10.63 13.16 0.05
N ALA A 129 -10.67 12.39 1.15
CA ALA A 129 -11.79 12.39 2.09
C ALA A 129 -11.82 13.64 3.00
N THR A 130 -10.65 14.18 3.37
CA THR A 130 -10.55 15.28 4.33
C THR A 130 -10.19 16.63 3.70
N GLY A 131 -9.64 16.63 2.48
CA GLY A 131 -9.06 17.81 1.84
C GLY A 131 -7.72 18.26 2.42
N GLN A 132 -7.19 17.57 3.44
CA GLN A 132 -5.98 17.97 4.16
C GLN A 132 -4.75 17.20 3.69
N PRO A 133 -3.54 17.80 3.71
CA PRO A 133 -2.31 17.04 3.52
C PRO A 133 -2.24 15.86 4.48
N ALA A 134 -1.78 14.71 4.00
CA ALA A 134 -1.76 13.46 4.73
C ALA A 134 -0.40 12.77 4.60
N ALA A 135 -0.02 12.05 5.64
CA ALA A 135 1.19 11.24 5.67
C ALA A 135 0.92 9.90 6.36
N ALA A 136 1.71 8.89 6.02
CA ALA A 136 1.68 7.59 6.66
C ALA A 136 3.08 7.01 6.79
N SER A 137 3.27 6.22 7.85
CA SER A 137 4.45 5.42 8.14
C SER A 137 4.05 3.95 8.09
N PHE A 138 4.72 3.15 7.25
CA PHE A 138 4.41 1.74 7.06
C PHE A 138 5.56 0.84 7.46
N LYS A 139 5.21 -0.31 8.05
CA LYS A 139 6.12 -1.41 8.29
C LYS A 139 5.40 -2.73 8.11
N HIS A 140 6.00 -3.67 7.39
CA HIS A 140 5.43 -5.01 7.16
C HIS A 140 3.99 -4.99 6.62
N VAL A 141 3.74 -4.11 5.65
CA VAL A 141 2.49 -3.97 4.90
C VAL A 141 1.30 -3.61 5.80
N SER A 142 1.56 -2.83 6.85
CA SER A 142 0.56 -2.19 7.71
C SER A 142 1.04 -0.81 8.15
N PRO A 143 0.14 0.16 8.32
CA PRO A 143 0.50 1.46 8.89
C PRO A 143 0.89 1.29 10.36
N THR A 144 2.07 1.79 10.73
CA THR A 144 2.47 2.04 12.11
C THR A 144 1.90 3.36 12.61
N GLY A 145 1.66 4.30 11.69
CA GLY A 145 0.89 5.50 11.93
C GLY A 145 0.44 6.17 10.64
N ALA A 146 -0.61 6.98 10.75
CA ALA A 146 -1.20 7.74 9.64
C ALA A 146 -1.89 8.97 10.21
N ALA A 147 -1.80 10.09 9.49
CA ALA A 147 -2.38 11.34 9.97
C ALA A 147 -2.67 12.34 8.85
N ILE A 148 -3.57 13.28 9.16
CA ILE A 148 -3.80 14.51 8.43
C ILE A 148 -3.06 15.68 9.07
N GLY A 149 -2.82 16.73 8.28
CA GLY A 149 -1.92 17.83 8.60
C GLY A 149 -2.45 18.87 9.58
N LEU A 150 -3.30 18.50 10.54
CA LEU A 150 -3.80 19.42 11.56
C LEU A 150 -2.65 20.06 12.36
N MET A 151 -2.85 21.31 12.79
CA MET A 151 -1.84 22.08 13.52
C MET A 151 -1.39 21.35 14.80
N LEU A 152 -0.10 21.43 15.07
CA LEU A 152 0.50 20.89 16.30
C LEU A 152 0.46 21.95 17.41
N ASN A 153 -0.08 21.57 18.57
CA ASN A 153 0.07 22.34 19.80
C ASN A 153 1.48 22.16 20.40
N GLU A 154 1.81 22.88 21.47
CA GLU A 154 3.14 22.84 22.10
C GLU A 154 3.51 21.46 22.65
N ALA A 155 2.56 20.79 23.31
CA ALA A 155 2.77 19.45 23.85
C ALA A 155 3.01 18.42 22.72
N GLU A 156 2.25 18.50 21.62
CA GLU A 156 2.44 17.66 20.43
C GLU A 156 3.79 17.92 19.77
N ARG A 157 4.23 19.19 19.65
CA ARG A 157 5.56 19.52 19.12
C ARG A 157 6.67 18.94 19.98
N ALA A 158 6.52 18.97 21.30
CA ALA A 158 7.47 18.40 22.23
C ALA A 158 7.46 16.85 22.16
N SER A 159 6.29 16.23 22.22
CA SER A 159 6.13 14.77 22.17
C SER A 159 6.64 14.18 20.85
N TYR A 160 6.42 14.88 19.74
CA TYR A 160 6.92 14.51 18.41
C TYR A 160 8.30 15.10 18.09
N MET A 161 8.99 15.74 19.03
CA MET A 161 10.38 16.25 18.91
C MET A 161 10.64 17.15 17.71
N VAL A 162 9.63 17.96 17.38
CA VAL A 162 9.70 18.96 16.32
C VAL A 162 9.62 20.38 16.88
N SER A 163 9.84 20.57 18.18
CA SER A 163 9.86 21.89 18.82
C SER A 163 10.94 22.82 18.27
N ASP A 164 12.05 22.28 17.76
CA ASP A 164 13.13 23.04 17.12
C ASP A 164 12.80 23.44 15.67
N LEU A 165 11.73 22.90 15.10
CA LEU A 165 11.35 23.11 13.70
C LEU A 165 10.26 24.15 13.55
N SER A 166 10.41 25.01 12.54
CA SER A 166 9.43 26.04 12.19
C SER A 166 8.26 25.46 11.39
N ILE A 167 7.48 24.57 12.01
CA ILE A 167 6.25 24.02 11.41
C ILE A 167 5.17 25.10 11.40
N PRO A 168 4.49 25.34 10.26
CA PRO A 168 3.40 26.30 10.17
C PRO A 168 2.34 26.07 11.26
N GLY A 169 2.15 27.06 12.14
CA GLY A 169 1.22 26.99 13.25
C GLY A 169 -0.16 27.60 12.97
N LYS A 170 -0.43 27.99 11.71
CA LYS A 170 -1.67 28.68 11.31
C LYS A 170 -2.38 28.05 10.12
N VAL A 171 -1.79 27.04 9.49
CA VAL A 171 -2.39 26.32 8.35
C VAL A 171 -2.04 24.84 8.43
N PRO A 172 -2.91 23.94 7.94
CA PRO A 172 -2.56 22.54 7.80
C PRO A 172 -1.32 22.36 6.92
N SER A 173 -0.44 21.43 7.28
CA SER A 173 0.82 21.21 6.55
C SER A 173 1.20 19.74 6.46
N LEU A 174 1.92 19.37 5.40
CA LEU A 174 2.47 18.03 5.23
C LEU A 174 3.48 17.68 6.32
N ALA A 175 4.29 18.67 6.72
CA ALA A 175 5.19 18.62 7.86
C ALA A 175 4.48 18.20 9.16
N ALA A 176 3.32 18.81 9.47
CA ALA A 176 2.52 18.43 10.62
C ALA A 176 1.93 17.02 10.47
N ALA A 177 1.42 16.67 9.28
CA ALA A 177 0.90 15.33 9.00
C ALA A 177 1.98 14.26 9.24
N TYR A 178 3.20 14.49 8.74
CA TYR A 178 4.31 13.57 8.92
C TYR A 178 4.75 13.43 10.38
N ALA A 179 4.86 14.56 11.11
CA ALA A 179 5.20 14.54 12.53
C ALA A 179 4.20 13.70 13.34
N ARG A 180 2.89 13.85 13.08
CA ARG A 180 1.83 13.05 13.68
C ARG A 180 1.87 11.58 13.26
N ALA A 181 2.07 11.29 11.98
CA ALA A 181 2.00 9.94 11.43
C ALA A 181 3.16 9.03 11.86
N ARG A 182 4.31 9.59 12.24
CA ARG A 182 5.49 8.80 12.60
C ARG A 182 5.70 8.67 14.10
N GLU A 183 5.46 9.75 14.86
CA GLU A 183 5.85 9.90 16.27
C GLU A 183 7.37 9.69 16.48
N GLN A 184 8.13 10.77 16.73
CA GLN A 184 9.61 10.73 16.71
C GLN A 184 10.25 10.06 17.94
N GLU A 185 11.40 9.41 17.79
CA GLU A 185 12.14 8.71 18.86
C GLU A 185 12.79 9.67 19.89
N TRP A 186 12.63 9.41 21.19
CA TRP A 186 13.36 10.13 22.24
C TRP A 186 14.77 9.57 22.34
N THR A 187 15.69 10.14 21.57
CA THR A 187 17.11 9.84 21.73
C THR A 187 17.62 10.53 22.98
N VAL A 188 17.68 9.79 24.08
CA VAL A 188 18.37 10.27 25.29
C VAL A 188 19.53 9.42 25.66
N ASN A 189 20.64 10.14 25.80
CA ASN A 189 21.97 9.64 26.05
C ASN A 189 22.23 9.33 27.54
N THR A 190 21.17 9.07 28.32
CA THR A 190 21.28 8.78 29.75
C THR A 190 20.80 7.35 30.04
N ARG A 191 21.68 6.54 30.65
CA ARG A 191 21.44 5.11 30.97
C ARG A 191 20.15 4.86 31.76
N ASN A 192 19.65 5.83 32.53
CA ASN A 192 18.53 5.64 33.44
C ASN A 192 17.15 5.75 32.78
N MET A 193 17.03 6.39 31.60
CA MET A 193 15.72 6.59 30.97
C MET A 193 15.45 5.65 29.78
N LYS A 194 16.48 4.92 29.33
CA LYS A 194 16.33 3.73 28.47
C LYS A 194 15.47 2.63 29.10
N LEU A 195 15.42 2.56 30.43
CA LEU A 195 14.59 1.61 31.17
C LEU A 195 13.11 2.04 31.17
N LEU A 196 12.83 3.35 31.26
CA LEU A 196 11.47 3.90 31.22
C LEU A 196 10.85 3.77 29.82
N LEU A 197 11.60 4.05 28.74
CA LEU A 197 11.11 3.85 27.37
C LEU A 197 10.92 2.37 26.99
N ARG A 198 11.70 1.46 27.58
CA ARG A 198 11.45 0.01 27.43
C ARG A 198 10.19 -0.45 28.15
N LEU A 199 9.78 0.23 29.21
CA LEU A 199 8.56 -0.06 29.97
C LEU A 199 7.30 0.56 29.33
N LEU A 200 7.44 1.66 28.59
CA LEU A 200 6.31 2.42 28.01
C LEU A 200 5.94 2.03 26.58
N GLY A 201 6.56 1.01 25.97
CA GLY A 201 6.04 0.30 24.79
C GLY A 201 5.42 1.17 23.67
N ALA A 202 6.01 2.33 23.36
CA ALA A 202 5.45 3.25 22.37
C ALA A 202 5.64 2.67 20.95
N ASP A 203 4.64 2.86 20.08
CA ASP A 203 4.61 2.34 18.69
C ASP A 203 5.73 2.92 17.79
N ARG A 204 6.55 3.83 18.33
CA ARG A 204 7.79 4.36 17.71
C ARG A 204 8.79 3.26 17.34
N MET A 205 8.88 2.19 18.13
CA MET A 205 9.71 1.03 17.78
C MET A 205 9.29 0.38 16.45
N ALA A 206 8.00 0.41 16.13
CA ALA A 206 7.49 -0.16 14.89
C ALA A 206 7.85 0.70 13.67
N ALA A 207 7.97 2.03 13.84
CA ALA A 207 8.35 2.97 12.78
C ALA A 207 9.87 2.97 12.44
N PHE A 208 10.69 2.18 13.15
CA PHE A 208 12.12 2.07 12.85
C PHE A 208 12.34 1.37 11.49
N GLY A 209 12.93 2.10 10.53
CA GLY A 209 13.07 1.64 9.16
C GLY A 209 11.73 1.56 8.41
N ASP A 210 10.78 2.43 8.72
CA ASP A 210 9.50 2.52 8.01
C ASP A 210 9.65 2.86 6.52
N PHE A 211 8.57 2.67 5.76
CA PHE A 211 8.39 3.27 4.45
C PHE A 211 7.34 4.39 4.53
N ILE A 212 7.70 5.59 4.11
CA ILE A 212 6.89 6.79 4.28
C ILE A 212 6.06 7.04 3.03
N ALA A 213 4.80 7.44 3.17
CA ALA A 213 4.01 8.00 2.07
C ALA A 213 3.53 9.41 2.39
N LEU A 214 3.53 10.27 1.37
CA LEU A 214 3.13 11.68 1.45
C LEU A 214 2.11 11.98 0.36
N SER A 215 0.95 12.54 0.70
CA SER A 215 -0.10 12.86 -0.28
C SER A 215 0.24 14.04 -1.19
N ASP A 216 1.12 14.92 -0.73
CA ASP A 216 1.47 16.19 -1.37
C ASP A 216 2.97 16.23 -1.69
N ARG A 217 3.41 17.31 -2.36
CA ARG A 217 4.83 17.54 -2.67
C ARG A 217 5.66 17.56 -1.38
N CYS A 218 6.74 16.77 -1.35
CA CYS A 218 7.67 16.75 -0.23
C CYS A 218 8.51 18.04 -0.23
N ASP A 219 8.28 18.89 0.76
CA ASP A 219 9.01 20.14 0.98
C ASP A 219 10.32 19.92 1.77
N GLU A 220 11.17 20.94 1.78
CA GLU A 220 12.45 20.90 2.49
C GLU A 220 12.29 20.60 3.99
N LEU A 221 11.24 21.15 4.61
CA LEU A 221 10.97 20.96 6.04
C LEU A 221 10.64 19.51 6.37
N THR A 222 9.75 18.89 5.60
CA THR A 222 9.40 17.47 5.72
C THR A 222 10.63 16.60 5.47
N ALA A 223 11.42 16.91 4.43
CA ALA A 223 12.66 16.20 4.15
C ALA A 223 13.70 16.31 5.28
N LYS A 224 13.83 17.47 5.94
CA LYS A 224 14.69 17.67 7.11
C LYS A 224 14.25 16.76 8.27
N MET A 225 12.95 16.64 8.52
CA MET A 225 12.44 15.70 9.54
C MET A 225 12.78 14.27 9.18
N ILE A 226 12.46 13.84 7.95
CA ILE A 226 12.79 12.50 7.47
C ILE A 226 14.29 12.21 7.59
N SER A 227 15.15 13.19 7.30
CA SER A 227 16.61 13.05 7.33
C SER A 227 17.16 12.64 8.68
N ARG A 228 16.55 13.10 9.78
CA ARG A 228 16.97 12.81 11.16
C ARG A 228 16.65 11.38 11.59
N GLU A 229 15.67 10.75 10.93
CA GLU A 229 15.08 9.47 11.36
C GLU A 229 15.63 8.25 10.60
N VAL A 230 15.56 7.07 11.21
CA VAL A 230 15.85 5.81 10.52
C VAL A 230 14.65 5.34 9.71
N SER A 231 14.72 5.48 8.38
CA SER A 231 13.66 5.09 7.44
C SER A 231 14.22 4.31 6.25
N ASP A 232 13.42 3.45 5.65
CA ASP A 232 13.76 2.65 4.47
C ASP A 232 13.50 3.34 3.13
N GLY A 233 12.53 4.24 3.07
CA GLY A 233 12.24 5.00 1.86
C GLY A 233 11.01 5.90 1.98
N VAL A 234 10.77 6.69 0.93
CA VAL A 234 9.60 7.57 0.84
C VAL A 234 8.97 7.54 -0.55
N ILE A 235 7.65 7.58 -0.63
CA ILE A 235 6.86 7.76 -1.85
C ILE A 235 6.02 9.04 -1.78
N ALA A 236 6.06 9.85 -2.84
CA ALA A 236 5.31 11.11 -2.95
C ALA A 236 5.00 11.44 -4.42
N PRO A 237 4.03 12.34 -4.71
CA PRO A 237 3.74 12.74 -6.08
C PRO A 237 4.85 13.60 -6.70
N SER A 238 5.59 14.34 -5.88
CA SER A 238 6.72 15.18 -6.30
C SER A 238 7.57 15.60 -5.09
N TYR A 239 8.75 16.15 -5.35
CA TYR A 239 9.72 16.60 -4.35
C TYR A 239 10.29 17.96 -4.78
N ASP A 240 10.54 18.85 -3.82
CA ASP A 240 11.36 20.04 -4.08
C ASP A 240 12.83 19.66 -4.27
N ASP A 241 13.60 20.49 -5.00
CA ASP A 241 15.04 20.23 -5.23
C ASP A 241 15.84 20.20 -3.92
N ALA A 242 15.47 21.06 -2.97
CA ALA A 242 16.05 21.07 -1.63
C ALA A 242 15.71 19.79 -0.86
N ALA A 243 14.47 19.30 -0.97
CA ALA A 243 14.05 18.04 -0.37
C ALA A 243 14.84 16.85 -0.96
N MET A 244 14.99 16.79 -2.29
CA MET A 244 15.77 15.74 -2.96
C MET A 244 17.24 15.75 -2.51
N SER A 245 17.85 16.93 -2.43
CA SER A 245 19.25 17.09 -1.99
C SER A 245 19.50 16.59 -0.56
N ILE A 246 18.48 16.65 0.29
CA ILE A 246 18.53 16.15 1.67
C ILE A 246 18.31 14.63 1.69
N LEU A 247 17.22 14.16 1.07
CA LEU A 247 16.82 12.76 1.11
C LEU A 247 17.84 11.85 0.42
N ALA A 248 18.44 12.30 -0.68
CA ALA A 248 19.45 11.53 -1.41
C ALA A 248 20.69 11.21 -0.56
N LYS A 249 21.02 12.03 0.45
CA LYS A 249 22.19 11.80 1.32
C LYS A 249 21.97 10.68 2.34
N LYS A 250 20.72 10.36 2.67
CA LYS A 250 20.40 9.32 3.66
C LYS A 250 20.92 7.95 3.20
N LYS A 251 21.24 7.08 4.18
CA LYS A 251 21.78 5.73 3.94
C LYS A 251 22.98 5.72 2.96
N ASN A 252 23.91 6.68 3.15
CA ASN A 252 25.10 6.83 2.32
C ASN A 252 24.80 6.91 0.82
N GLY A 253 23.78 7.67 0.43
CA GLY A 253 23.37 7.77 -0.98
C GLY A 253 22.26 6.80 -1.39
N ASN A 254 22.01 5.74 -0.62
CA ASN A 254 21.19 4.61 -1.05
C ASN A 254 19.75 4.65 -0.53
N TYR A 255 19.28 5.78 0.01
CA TYR A 255 17.92 5.90 0.49
C TYR A 255 16.91 5.90 -0.66
N THR A 256 15.89 5.05 -0.57
CA THR A 256 14.90 4.86 -1.63
C THR A 256 13.94 6.05 -1.69
N VAL A 257 13.89 6.73 -2.83
CA VAL A 257 12.94 7.83 -3.09
C VAL A 257 12.12 7.48 -4.32
N LEU A 258 10.80 7.35 -4.16
CA LEU A 258 9.86 6.97 -5.21
C LEU A 258 8.93 8.14 -5.55
N LYS A 259 8.83 8.45 -6.84
CA LYS A 259 7.80 9.35 -7.36
C LYS A 259 6.65 8.54 -7.93
N ILE A 260 5.41 8.92 -7.62
CA ILE A 260 4.21 8.29 -8.19
C ILE A 260 3.34 9.30 -8.95
N ASP A 261 2.77 8.91 -10.10
CA ASP A 261 1.76 9.72 -10.79
C ASP A 261 0.45 9.67 -9.99
N PRO A 262 -0.02 10.79 -9.41
CA PRO A 262 -1.23 10.78 -8.61
C PRO A 262 -2.50 10.47 -9.42
N ARG A 263 -2.47 10.64 -10.74
CA ARG A 263 -3.59 10.38 -11.65
C ARG A 263 -3.73 8.90 -12.03
N TYR A 264 -2.72 8.08 -11.70
CA TYR A 264 -2.79 6.65 -11.96
C TYR A 264 -3.99 6.02 -11.25
N LEU A 265 -4.71 5.19 -11.99
CA LEU A 265 -5.79 4.34 -11.51
C LEU A 265 -5.43 2.87 -11.82
N PRO A 266 -5.40 1.99 -10.82
CA PRO A 266 -5.16 0.57 -11.05
C PRO A 266 -6.39 -0.11 -11.67
N SER A 267 -6.20 -1.31 -12.20
CA SER A 267 -7.29 -2.13 -12.73
C SER A 267 -8.27 -2.57 -11.64
N ASP A 268 -9.55 -2.73 -12.01
CA ASP A 268 -10.59 -3.18 -11.08
C ASP A 268 -10.37 -4.59 -10.53
N ASN A 269 -9.67 -5.45 -11.27
CA ASN A 269 -9.37 -6.81 -10.84
C ASN A 269 -7.92 -6.92 -10.38
N GLU A 270 -7.70 -7.75 -9.37
CA GLU A 270 -6.39 -8.16 -8.88
C GLU A 270 -6.28 -9.68 -8.85
N VAL A 271 -5.05 -10.17 -9.01
CA VAL A 271 -4.74 -11.60 -8.98
C VAL A 271 -3.58 -11.81 -8.02
N ARG A 272 -3.75 -12.75 -7.09
CA ARG A 272 -2.71 -13.22 -6.17
C ARG A 272 -2.43 -14.69 -6.42
N THR A 273 -1.14 -15.06 -6.46
CA THR A 273 -0.73 -16.46 -6.54
C THR A 273 -0.45 -17.01 -5.15
N ILE A 274 -1.09 -18.11 -4.77
CA ILE A 274 -0.87 -18.82 -3.50
C ILE A 274 -0.75 -20.31 -3.82
N PHE A 275 0.34 -20.94 -3.38
CA PHE A 275 0.59 -22.38 -3.62
C PHE A 275 0.45 -22.78 -5.10
N GLY A 276 0.93 -21.93 -6.01
CA GLY A 276 0.84 -22.14 -7.47
C GLY A 276 -0.56 -21.90 -8.08
N LEU A 277 -1.60 -21.69 -7.27
CA LEU A 277 -2.96 -21.39 -7.71
C LEU A 277 -3.20 -19.88 -7.78
N LYS A 278 -4.12 -19.44 -8.65
CA LYS A 278 -4.47 -18.03 -8.84
C LYS A 278 -5.79 -17.71 -8.16
N LEU A 279 -5.79 -16.74 -7.24
CA LEU A 279 -6.99 -16.12 -6.67
C LEU A 279 -7.23 -14.80 -7.38
N LYS A 280 -8.41 -14.63 -8.00
CA LYS A 280 -8.80 -13.42 -8.71
C LYS A 280 -10.02 -12.80 -8.04
N GLN A 281 -9.97 -11.50 -7.77
CA GLN A 281 -11.09 -10.76 -7.19
C GLN A 281 -11.14 -9.32 -7.72
N LYS A 282 -12.25 -8.63 -7.47
CA LYS A 282 -12.28 -7.17 -7.59
C LYS A 282 -11.48 -6.56 -6.44
N ARG A 283 -10.70 -5.52 -6.71
CA ARG A 283 -9.99 -4.76 -5.68
C ARG A 283 -10.99 -4.03 -4.78
N ASN A 284 -10.57 -3.73 -3.55
CA ASN A 284 -11.37 -2.92 -2.64
C ASN A 284 -11.37 -1.42 -3.07
N ASN A 285 -12.37 -1.05 -3.88
CA ASN A 285 -12.60 0.31 -4.37
C ASN A 285 -13.56 1.13 -3.49
N SER A 286 -14.01 0.61 -2.35
CA SER A 286 -14.97 1.32 -1.50
C SER A 286 -14.37 2.62 -0.98
N ALA A 287 -14.96 3.75 -1.35
CA ALA A 287 -14.60 5.05 -0.81
C ALA A 287 -15.12 5.16 0.63
N ILE A 288 -14.33 5.77 1.51
CA ILE A 288 -14.72 6.07 2.89
C ILE A 288 -14.85 7.59 2.98
N THR A 289 -16.06 8.05 3.29
CA THR A 289 -16.49 9.44 3.21
C THR A 289 -17.26 9.83 4.48
N PRO A 290 -17.43 11.13 4.77
CA PRO A 290 -18.28 11.57 5.88
C PRO A 290 -19.71 10.98 5.86
N ALA A 291 -20.25 10.68 4.67
CA ALA A 291 -21.59 10.13 4.51
C ALA A 291 -21.74 8.73 5.10
N ASP A 292 -20.65 7.96 5.19
CA ASP A 292 -20.67 6.60 5.73
C ASP A 292 -20.94 6.55 7.24
N PHE A 293 -20.78 7.67 7.94
CA PHE A 293 -21.03 7.79 9.40
C PHE A 293 -22.41 8.35 9.75
N LEU A 294 -23.24 8.69 8.76
CA LEU A 294 -24.56 9.29 8.99
C LEU A 294 -25.54 8.34 9.68
N ASN A 295 -25.37 7.03 9.52
CA ASN A 295 -26.19 6.03 10.19
C ASN A 295 -25.73 5.80 11.65
N THR A 296 -25.85 6.83 12.47
CA THR A 296 -25.52 6.75 13.90
C THR A 296 -26.63 6.02 14.65
N VAL A 297 -26.29 4.97 15.40
CA VAL A 297 -27.26 4.13 16.14
C VAL A 297 -27.38 4.48 17.63
N SER A 298 -26.42 5.23 18.18
CA SER A 298 -26.42 5.71 19.58
C SER A 298 -27.47 6.79 19.83
N GLU A 299 -27.80 7.05 21.10
CA GLU A 299 -28.71 8.15 21.49
C GLU A 299 -28.17 9.52 21.07
N ASN A 300 -26.87 9.77 21.30
CA ASN A 300 -26.19 10.96 20.81
C ASN A 300 -25.90 10.82 19.31
N LYS A 301 -26.44 11.73 18.50
CA LYS A 301 -26.26 11.80 17.03
C LYS A 301 -25.27 12.87 16.59
N GLU A 302 -24.74 13.67 17.52
CA GLU A 302 -23.80 14.73 17.20
C GLU A 302 -22.46 14.13 16.76
N LEU A 303 -22.08 14.41 15.52
CA LEU A 303 -20.78 14.07 14.95
C LEU A 303 -20.08 15.36 14.54
N PRO A 304 -19.37 16.03 15.46
CA PRO A 304 -18.62 17.22 15.12
C PRO A 304 -17.52 16.86 14.12
N LYS A 305 -17.09 17.85 13.32
CA LYS A 305 -16.10 17.64 12.26
C LYS A 305 -14.82 16.95 12.73
N SER A 306 -14.33 17.28 13.93
CA SER A 306 -13.14 16.63 14.51
C SER A 306 -13.32 15.13 14.71
N VAL A 307 -14.50 14.69 15.15
CA VAL A 307 -14.83 13.26 15.31
C VAL A 307 -14.96 12.59 13.95
N VAL A 308 -15.56 13.25 12.97
CA VAL A 308 -15.64 12.74 11.59
C VAL A 308 -14.25 12.59 10.98
N ASP A 309 -13.36 13.58 11.15
CA ASP A 309 -11.97 13.52 10.69
C ASP A 309 -11.22 12.36 11.35
N ASP A 310 -11.40 12.14 12.66
CA ASP A 310 -10.81 10.99 13.38
C ASP A 310 -11.35 9.65 12.89
N LEU A 311 -12.65 9.54 12.64
CA LEU A 311 -13.30 8.34 12.09
C LEU A 311 -12.83 8.05 10.66
N LEU A 312 -12.64 9.08 9.83
CA LEU A 312 -12.05 8.95 8.50
C LEU A 312 -10.62 8.42 8.57
N VAL A 313 -9.79 9.01 9.45
CA VAL A 313 -8.41 8.57 9.66
C VAL A 313 -8.36 7.11 10.10
N ALA A 314 -9.13 6.74 11.12
CA ALA A 314 -9.17 5.37 11.63
C ALA A 314 -9.65 4.36 10.59
N SER A 315 -10.75 4.68 9.88
CA SER A 315 -11.38 3.76 8.92
C SER A 315 -10.52 3.55 7.69
N ILE A 316 -9.92 4.62 7.14
CA ILE A 316 -9.00 4.53 6.01
C ILE A 316 -7.70 3.82 6.42
N ALA A 317 -7.18 4.06 7.63
CA ALA A 317 -6.03 3.30 8.11
C ALA A 317 -6.33 1.80 8.21
N ILE A 318 -7.48 1.42 8.81
CA ILE A 318 -7.94 0.02 8.92
C ILE A 318 -8.03 -0.66 7.55
N LYS A 319 -8.53 0.04 6.52
CA LYS A 319 -8.66 -0.49 5.15
C LYS A 319 -7.34 -0.99 4.58
N TYR A 320 -6.21 -0.40 4.98
CA TYR A 320 -4.85 -0.75 4.53
C TYR A 320 -4.02 -1.50 5.57
N THR A 321 -4.64 -1.99 6.64
CA THR A 321 -4.00 -2.80 7.68
C THR A 321 -4.28 -4.29 7.48
N GLN A 322 -3.29 -5.15 7.72
CA GLN A 322 -3.51 -6.61 7.70
C GLN A 322 -4.58 -7.02 8.72
N SER A 323 -5.57 -7.81 8.29
CA SER A 323 -6.72 -8.19 9.12
C SER A 323 -6.40 -9.33 10.12
N SER A 324 -7.10 -9.42 11.25
CA SER A 324 -8.08 -8.45 11.76
C SER A 324 -7.39 -7.24 12.39
N SER A 325 -8.01 -6.06 12.28
CA SER A 325 -7.45 -4.79 12.73
C SER A 325 -8.44 -3.93 13.53
N VAL A 326 -7.92 -3.16 14.48
CA VAL A 326 -8.63 -2.15 15.28
C VAL A 326 -7.74 -0.91 15.36
N CYS A 327 -8.33 0.27 15.19
CA CYS A 327 -7.62 1.54 15.19
C CYS A 327 -8.29 2.53 16.15
N PHE A 328 -7.49 3.16 16.98
CA PHE A 328 -7.85 4.36 17.73
C PHE A 328 -7.24 5.57 17.03
N ALA A 329 -8.04 6.60 16.82
CA ALA A 329 -7.59 7.86 16.26
C ALA A 329 -8.03 9.02 17.15
N HIS A 330 -7.23 10.08 17.15
CA HIS A 330 -7.50 11.30 17.89
C HIS A 330 -6.79 12.47 17.20
N ARG A 331 -7.45 13.63 17.09
CA ARG A 331 -6.86 14.86 16.53
C ARG A 331 -6.20 14.65 15.16
N GLY A 332 -6.87 13.88 14.31
CA GLY A 332 -6.48 13.62 12.93
C GLY A 332 -5.30 12.66 12.78
N GLN A 333 -4.98 11.84 13.78
CA GLN A 333 -3.94 10.82 13.67
C GLN A 333 -4.36 9.50 14.29
N VAL A 334 -3.76 8.41 13.80
CA VAL A 334 -3.75 7.13 14.50
C VAL A 334 -2.92 7.28 15.77
N ILE A 335 -3.49 6.87 16.91
CA ILE A 335 -2.81 6.85 18.22
C ILE A 335 -2.60 5.41 18.74
N GLY A 336 -3.27 4.43 18.13
CA GLY A 336 -3.07 3.02 18.47
C GLY A 336 -3.65 2.11 17.40
N MET A 337 -2.84 1.17 16.89
CA MET A 337 -3.22 0.25 15.82
C MET A 337 -2.90 -1.20 16.19
N GLY A 338 -3.91 -2.05 16.11
CA GLY A 338 -3.78 -3.50 16.12
C GLY A 338 -3.88 -4.06 14.71
N ALA A 339 -2.95 -4.94 14.34
CA ALA A 339 -2.87 -5.54 13.01
C ALA A 339 -2.64 -7.07 13.10
N GLY A 340 -3.20 -7.81 12.15
CA GLY A 340 -2.94 -9.24 11.98
C GLY A 340 -3.43 -10.15 13.11
N GLN A 341 -4.33 -9.67 13.98
CA GLN A 341 -4.78 -10.43 15.14
C GLN A 341 -5.93 -11.37 14.77
N GLN A 342 -6.04 -12.50 15.48
CA GLN A 342 -7.07 -13.51 15.24
C GLN A 342 -8.35 -13.25 16.06
N SER A 343 -8.20 -12.71 17.28
CA SER A 343 -9.31 -12.38 18.18
C SER A 343 -9.60 -10.88 18.19
N ARG A 344 -10.87 -10.51 17.99
CA ARG A 344 -11.30 -9.11 17.95
C ARG A 344 -11.01 -8.37 19.26
N ILE A 345 -11.30 -9.01 20.40
CA ILE A 345 -11.07 -8.39 21.72
C ILE A 345 -9.58 -8.26 22.03
N GLN A 346 -8.74 -9.22 21.63
CA GLN A 346 -7.29 -9.12 21.78
C GLN A 346 -6.74 -8.00 20.89
N CYS A 347 -7.25 -7.87 19.66
CA CYS A 347 -6.90 -6.77 18.76
C CYS A 347 -7.24 -5.40 19.37
N ALA A 348 -8.42 -5.27 19.97
CA ALA A 348 -8.85 -4.04 20.63
C ALA A 348 -7.99 -3.71 21.86
N ARG A 349 -7.65 -4.70 22.69
CA ARG A 349 -6.74 -4.51 23.84
C ARG A 349 -5.36 -4.03 23.39
N LEU A 350 -4.77 -4.70 22.40
CA LEU A 350 -3.46 -4.33 21.85
C LEU A 350 -3.46 -2.91 21.27
N ALA A 351 -4.49 -2.54 20.50
CA ALA A 351 -4.61 -1.18 19.97
C ALA A 351 -4.83 -0.15 21.09
N GLY A 352 -5.59 -0.50 22.13
CA GLY A 352 -5.85 0.34 23.30
C GLY A 352 -4.61 0.55 24.18
N GLU A 353 -3.78 -0.48 24.38
CA GLU A 353 -2.50 -0.38 25.09
C GLU A 353 -1.56 0.60 24.37
N LYS A 354 -1.49 0.54 23.03
CA LYS A 354 -0.72 1.51 22.24
C LYS A 354 -1.25 2.93 22.40
N ALA A 355 -2.57 3.12 22.36
CA ALA A 355 -3.19 4.43 22.59
C ALA A 355 -2.95 4.96 24.01
N ALA A 356 -2.94 4.09 25.02
CA ALA A 356 -2.59 4.47 26.40
C ALA A 356 -1.12 4.90 26.51
N ASN A 357 -0.20 4.15 25.88
CA ASN A 357 1.22 4.51 25.82
C ASN A 357 1.42 5.84 25.09
N TRP A 358 0.69 6.08 24.00
CA TRP A 358 0.70 7.37 23.31
C TRP A 358 0.28 8.51 24.23
N TYR A 359 -0.84 8.36 24.95
CA TYR A 359 -1.38 9.40 25.83
C TYR A 359 -0.46 9.71 27.03
N ALA A 360 0.30 8.73 27.50
CA ALA A 360 1.24 8.89 28.61
C ALA A 360 2.54 9.64 28.24
N ASN A 361 2.86 9.74 26.95
CA ASN A 361 4.04 10.43 26.41
C ASN A 361 3.73 11.89 26.07
#